data_AF-A0A845UK71-F1
#
_entry.id   AF-A0A845UK71-F1
#
_cell.length_a   1.000
_cell.length_b   1.000
_cell.length_c   1.000
_cell.angle_alpha   90.00
_cell.angle_beta   90.00
_cell.angle_gamma   90.00
#
_symmetry.space_group_name_H-M   'P 1'
#
loop_
_entity.id
_entity.type
_entity.pdbx_description
1 polymer ?
#
loop_
_entity_poly.entity_id
_entity_poly.type
_entity_poly.pdbx_seq_one_letter_code
_entity_poly.pdbx_strand_id
1 'polypeptide(L)'
;MHRFWFLISDDDYRPMAWPPSGPYWNSGFVGDKFVVVAYAPDLETLTNDAHWPDAEEIDDLGEKQITFTDRFPEPEWWRKLREESA
;
A
#
# COMPACT_ATOMS: atom_id res chain seq x y z
N MET A 1 -4.95 -4.64 -10.20
CA MET A 1 -4.28 -4.43 -8.89
C MET A 1 -5.35 -4.46 -7.83
N HIS A 2 -5.11 -5.27 -6.81
CA HIS A 2 -5.92 -5.45 -5.62
C HIS A 2 -5.58 -4.38 -4.60
N ARG A 3 -6.57 -3.97 -3.80
CA ARG A 3 -6.35 -3.07 -2.67
C ARG A 3 -6.36 -3.88 -1.41
N PHE A 4 -5.26 -3.83 -0.69
CA PHE A 4 -5.10 -4.53 0.57
C PHE A 4 -5.19 -3.55 1.73
N TRP A 5 -5.77 -4.03 2.82
CA TRP A 5 -5.72 -3.42 4.14
C TRP A 5 -4.89 -4.34 5.03
N PHE A 6 -3.96 -3.80 5.81
CA PHE A 6 -3.11 -4.59 6.71
C PHE A 6 -2.53 -3.73 7.82
N LEU A 7 -1.97 -4.40 8.83
CA LEU A 7 -1.30 -3.79 9.96
C LEU A 7 0.22 -3.94 9.85
N ILE A 8 0.95 -2.92 10.31
CA ILE A 8 2.41 -2.92 10.43
C ILE A 8 2.77 -2.54 11.86
N SER A 9 3.52 -3.41 12.52
CA SER A 9 3.92 -3.26 13.93
C SER A 9 5.16 -2.36 14.13
N ASP A 10 5.82 -1.94 13.05
CA ASP A 10 7.06 -1.16 13.09
C ASP A 10 6.81 0.35 13.24
N ASP A 11 7.85 1.14 13.52
CA ASP A 11 7.80 2.60 13.54
C ASP A 11 7.70 3.24 12.14
N ASP A 12 7.89 2.42 11.09
CA ASP A 12 7.80 2.81 9.69
C ASP A 12 6.78 1.95 8.91
N TYR A 13 5.76 2.61 8.36
CA TYR A 13 4.72 1.96 7.55
C TYR A 13 5.06 1.88 6.05
N ARG A 14 6.20 2.44 5.64
CA ARG A 14 6.61 2.50 4.23
C ARG A 14 7.09 1.11 3.75
N PRO A 15 7.02 0.84 2.43
CA PRO A 15 7.58 -0.39 1.88
C PRO A 15 9.11 -0.42 2.06
N MET A 16 9.69 -1.61 2.13
CA MET A 16 11.13 -1.81 2.29
C MET A 16 11.95 -1.25 1.11
N ALA A 17 11.38 -1.22 -0.10
CA ALA A 17 11.99 -0.67 -1.29
C ALA A 17 11.07 0.33 -2.02
N TRP A 18 11.70 1.30 -2.69
CA TRP A 18 11.03 2.32 -3.48
C TRP A 18 11.41 2.23 -4.96
N PRO A 19 10.45 2.41 -5.90
CA PRO A 19 9.02 2.59 -5.69
C PRO A 19 8.26 1.26 -5.49
N PRO A 20 7.17 1.25 -4.71
CA PRO A 20 6.29 0.08 -4.63
C PRO A 20 5.53 -0.13 -5.95
N SER A 21 4.93 -1.32 -6.08
CA SER A 21 4.13 -1.68 -7.27
C SER A 21 2.90 -0.80 -7.49
N GLY A 22 2.39 -0.15 -6.45
CA GLY A 22 1.18 0.67 -6.50
C GLY A 22 1.14 1.75 -5.40
N PRO A 23 0.12 2.64 -5.44
CA PRO A 23 -0.06 3.65 -4.43
C PRO A 23 -0.44 3.03 -3.08
N TYR A 24 0.01 3.67 -2.00
CA TYR A 24 -0.28 3.26 -0.63
C TYR A 24 -0.50 4.49 0.27
N TRP A 25 -1.16 4.24 1.40
CA TRP A 25 -1.53 5.24 2.39
C TRP A 25 -1.41 4.67 3.80
N ASN A 26 -1.03 5.52 4.74
CA ASN A 26 -1.32 5.31 6.15
C ASN A 26 -2.75 5.79 6.43
N SER A 27 -3.65 4.87 6.80
CA SER A 27 -5.05 5.15 7.10
C SER A 27 -5.33 5.32 8.60
N GLY A 28 -4.32 5.30 9.47
CA GLY A 28 -4.44 5.51 10.90
C GLY A 28 -3.63 4.51 11.73
N PHE A 29 -4.08 4.30 12.97
CA PHE A 29 -3.43 3.42 13.94
C PHE A 29 -4.45 2.51 14.63
N VAL A 30 -4.06 1.29 14.94
CA VAL A 30 -4.78 0.37 15.81
C VAL A 30 -3.81 -0.09 16.90
N GLY A 31 -4.02 0.37 18.13
CA GLY A 31 -3.06 0.15 19.21
C GLY A 31 -1.74 0.87 18.92
N ASP A 32 -0.66 0.11 18.87
CA ASP A 32 0.70 0.52 18.53
C ASP A 32 1.06 0.26 17.05
N LYS A 33 0.12 -0.26 16.25
CA LYS A 33 0.36 -0.61 14.84
C LYS A 33 -0.18 0.42 13.88
N PHE A 34 0.51 0.60 12.76
CA PHE A 34 0.02 1.37 11.62
C PHE A 34 -1.02 0.59 10.83
N VAL A 35 -2.06 1.29 10.39
CA VAL A 35 -3.02 0.77 9.43
C VAL A 35 -2.59 1.22 8.04
N VAL A 36 -2.22 0.28 7.19
CA VAL A 36 -1.76 0.56 5.83
C VAL A 36 -2.80 0.07 4.82
N VAL A 37 -3.03 0.90 3.81
CA VAL A 37 -3.81 0.53 2.63
C VAL A 37 -2.89 0.65 1.43
N ALA A 38 -2.71 -0.42 0.65
CA ALA A 38 -1.82 -0.41 -0.51
C ALA A 38 -2.43 -1.15 -1.69
N TYR A 39 -2.10 -0.72 -2.91
CA TYR A 39 -2.41 -1.48 -4.11
C TYR A 39 -1.22 -2.37 -4.51
N ALA A 40 -1.50 -3.66 -4.73
CA ALA A 40 -0.54 -4.64 -5.24
C ALA A 40 -1.20 -5.57 -6.28
N PRO A 41 -0.43 -6.23 -7.16
CA PRO A 41 -0.97 -7.21 -8.11
C PRO A 41 -1.68 -8.38 -7.42
N ASP A 42 -1.09 -8.89 -6.34
CA ASP A 42 -1.54 -10.02 -5.54
C ASP A 42 -0.91 -9.95 -4.14
N LEU A 43 -1.33 -10.86 -3.26
CA LEU A 43 -0.85 -10.95 -1.89
C LEU A 43 0.65 -11.29 -1.82
N GLU A 44 1.14 -12.18 -2.69
CA GLU A 44 2.55 -12.57 -2.74
C GLU A 44 3.45 -11.36 -3.04
N THR A 45 3.03 -10.51 -3.98
CA THR A 45 3.73 -9.28 -4.29
C THR A 45 3.66 -8.32 -3.10
N LEU A 46 2.50 -8.15 -2.46
CA LEU A 46 2.36 -7.27 -1.29
C LEU A 46 3.33 -7.63 -0.16
N THR A 47 3.47 -8.93 0.14
CA THR A 47 4.23 -9.44 1.29
C THR A 47 5.64 -9.89 0.93
N ASN A 48 6.18 -9.47 -0.20
CA ASN A 48 7.56 -9.80 -0.55
C ASN A 48 8.57 -8.94 0.25
N ASP A 49 9.84 -9.34 0.21
CA ASP A 49 10.95 -8.67 0.92
C ASP A 49 11.18 -7.20 0.51
N ALA A 50 10.64 -6.78 -0.64
CA ALA A 50 10.77 -5.41 -1.16
C ALA A 50 9.60 -4.51 -0.76
N HIS A 51 8.51 -5.06 -0.20
CA HIS A 51 7.31 -4.32 0.15
C HIS A 51 7.05 -4.42 1.66
N TRP A 52 6.09 -5.23 2.10
CA TRP A 52 5.74 -5.38 3.51
C TRP A 52 5.80 -6.86 3.92
N PRO A 53 7.02 -7.42 4.10
CA PRO A 53 7.18 -8.82 4.50
C PRO A 53 6.58 -9.10 5.88
N ASP A 54 6.55 -8.08 6.75
CA ASP A 54 6.01 -8.14 8.11
C ASP A 54 4.55 -7.66 8.21
N ALA A 55 3.81 -7.64 7.10
CA ALA A 55 2.39 -7.30 7.10
C ALA A 55 1.55 -8.32 7.90
N GLU A 56 0.75 -7.81 8.82
CA GLU A 56 -0.14 -8.61 9.68
C GLU A 56 -1.61 -8.29 9.37
N GLU A 57 -2.52 -9.21 9.72
CA GLU A 57 -3.98 -9.02 9.60
C GLU A 57 -4.41 -8.48 8.22
N ILE A 58 -4.01 -9.19 7.16
CA ILE A 58 -4.21 -8.72 5.78
C ILE A 58 -5.63 -9.05 5.28
N ASP A 59 -6.30 -8.05 4.72
CA ASP A 59 -7.59 -8.17 4.05
C ASP A 59 -7.51 -7.68 2.60
N ASP A 60 -8.02 -8.47 1.66
CA ASP A 60 -8.16 -8.09 0.24
C ASP A 60 -9.54 -7.50 0.02
N LEU A 61 -9.58 -6.19 -0.22
CA LEU A 61 -10.82 -5.44 -0.40
C LEU A 61 -11.48 -5.69 -1.78
N GLY A 62 -10.83 -6.48 -2.66
CA GLY A 62 -11.42 -7.04 -3.87
C GLY A 62 -11.46 -6.09 -5.08
N GLU A 63 -10.88 -4.89 -4.97
CA GLU A 63 -10.75 -4.00 -6.11
C GLU A 63 -9.87 -4.61 -7.21
N LYS A 64 -10.22 -4.38 -8.48
CA LYS A 64 -9.42 -4.88 -9.61
C LYS A 64 -8.57 -3.80 -10.28
N GLN A 65 -8.82 -2.54 -9.93
CA GLN A 65 -8.18 -1.37 -10.51
C GLN A 65 -7.91 -0.31 -9.44
N ILE A 66 -6.86 0.47 -9.65
CA ILE A 66 -6.54 1.61 -8.78
C ILE A 66 -7.66 2.64 -8.92
N THR A 67 -8.36 2.87 -7.81
CA THR A 67 -9.40 3.90 -7.69
C THR A 67 -9.03 4.88 -6.59
N PHE A 68 -8.99 6.16 -6.94
CA PHE A 68 -8.76 7.25 -6.00
C PHE A 68 -10.09 7.82 -5.52
N THR A 69 -10.13 8.16 -4.24
CA THR A 69 -11.34 8.68 -3.55
C THR A 69 -10.93 9.85 -2.65
N ASP A 70 -11.89 10.59 -2.11
CA ASP A 70 -11.58 11.66 -1.16
C ASP A 70 -10.79 11.16 0.06
N ARG A 71 -11.04 9.92 0.50
CA ARG A 71 -10.31 9.28 1.61
C ARG A 71 -8.92 8.78 1.19
N PHE A 72 -8.78 8.37 -0.07
CA PHE A 72 -7.54 7.83 -0.65
C PHE A 72 -7.21 8.57 -1.94
N PRO A 73 -6.78 9.85 -1.86
CA PRO A 73 -6.50 10.65 -3.03
C PRO A 73 -5.25 10.12 -3.74
N GLU A 74 -5.11 10.44 -5.03
CA GLU A 74 -3.91 10.09 -5.80
C GLU A 74 -2.67 10.72 -5.14
N PRO A 75 -1.68 9.91 -4.70
CA PRO A 75 -0.47 10.46 -4.12
C PRO A 75 0.35 11.20 -5.17
N GLU A 76 0.91 12.36 -4.81
CA GLU A 76 1.68 13.18 -5.75
C GLU A 76 2.88 12.41 -6.33
N TRP A 77 3.57 11.64 -5.50
CA TRP A 77 4.71 10.81 -5.92
C TRP A 77 4.29 9.74 -6.93
N TRP A 78 3.09 9.16 -6.79
CA TRP A 78 2.58 8.14 -7.69
C TRP A 78 2.24 8.74 -9.05
N ARG A 79 1.60 9.92 -9.04
CA ARG A 79 1.33 10.67 -10.26
C ARG A 79 2.63 10.99 -11.02
N LYS A 80 3.65 11.50 -10.32
CA LYS A 80 4.96 11.81 -10.93
C LYS A 80 5.62 10.59 -11.57
N LEU A 81 5.69 9.46 -10.85
CA LEU A 81 6.26 8.22 -11.40
C LEU A 81 5.54 7.75 -12.66
N ARG A 82 4.21 7.88 -12.71
CA ARG A 82 3.41 7.53 -13.89
C ARG A 82 3.66 8.48 -15.06
N GLU A 83 3.80 9.77 -14.81
CA GLU A 83 4.08 10.78 -15.83
C GLU A 83 5.51 10.64 -16.39
N GLU A 84 6.49 10.28 -15.56
CA GLU A 84 7.88 10.06 -15.97
C GLU A 84 8.09 8.74 -16.74
N SER A 85 7.15 7.80 -16.60
CA SER A 85 7.18 6.50 -17.30
C SER A 85 6.36 6.48 -18.60
N ALA A 86 5.74 7.60 -18.98
CA ALA A 86 4.89 7.76 -20.17
C ALA A 86 5.66 8.37 -21.35
#